data_AF-A0A8K1DAL8-F1
#
_entry.id   AF-A0A8K1DAL8-F1
#
_cell.length_a   1.000
_cell.length_b   1.000
_cell.length_c   1.000
_cell.angle_alpha   90.00
_cell.angle_beta   90.00
_cell.angle_gamma   90.00
#
_symmetry.space_group_name_H-M   'P 1'
#
loop_
_entity.id
_entity.type
_entity.pdbx_description
1 polymer ?
#
loop_
_entity_poly.entity_id
_entity_poly.type
_entity_poly.pdbx_seq_one_letter_code
_entity_poly.pdbx_strand_id
1 'polypeptide(L)'
;MVNKAITTSVEEKLGEIPIEVANAVNPVVWASDIPGKSKLAESVSIALKPGATPERVNMALGILPQRLRNQQRIVAYFSKQLDNVSQGWPGCLKAVAATILLIQEA
;
A
#
# COMPACT_ATOMS: atom_id res chain seq x y z
N MET A 1 -40.12 -34.03 -18.06
CA MET A 1 -39.25 -32.88 -18.36
C MET A 1 -39.06 -32.11 -17.05
N VAL A 2 -37.92 -32.25 -16.38
CA VAL A 2 -36.79 -31.27 -16.33
C VAL A 2 -37.09 -30.22 -15.23
N ASN A 3 -36.44 -30.08 -14.06
CA ASN A 3 -35.11 -30.46 -13.56
C ASN A 3 -35.11 -30.69 -12.04
N LYS A 4 -34.30 -31.64 -11.58
CA LYS A 4 -33.94 -31.86 -10.18
C LYS A 4 -32.80 -30.88 -9.82
N ALA A 5 -33.11 -29.76 -9.17
CA ALA A 5 -32.09 -28.87 -8.62
C ALA A 5 -31.71 -29.37 -7.22
N ILE A 6 -30.47 -29.80 -7.13
CA ILE A 6 -29.83 -30.42 -5.98
C ILE A 6 -29.68 -29.37 -4.87
N THR A 7 -30.41 -29.56 -3.77
CA THR A 7 -30.04 -28.99 -2.47
C THR A 7 -28.96 -29.87 -1.87
N THR A 8 -27.68 -29.58 -2.14
CA THR A 8 -26.59 -30.04 -1.27
C THR A 8 -26.06 -28.86 -0.49
N SER A 9 -26.51 -28.79 0.76
CA SER A 9 -25.74 -28.21 1.85
C SER A 9 -24.42 -28.98 1.91
N VAL A 10 -23.31 -28.36 1.51
CA VAL A 10 -21.97 -28.89 1.84
C VAL A 10 -21.58 -28.26 3.16
N GLU A 11 -21.59 -29.12 4.18
CA GLU A 11 -21.13 -28.87 5.54
C GLU A 11 -19.77 -28.17 5.56
N GLU A 12 -19.74 -27.14 6.38
CA GLU A 12 -18.56 -26.45 6.89
C GLU A 12 -17.66 -27.46 7.64
N LYS A 13 -16.68 -28.05 6.95
CA LYS A 13 -15.57 -28.79 7.61
C LYS A 13 -14.56 -27.80 8.16
N LEU A 14 -14.86 -27.31 9.35
CA LEU A 14 -13.93 -26.59 10.22
C LEU A 14 -12.86 -27.58 10.72
N GLY A 15 -11.67 -27.66 10.09
CA GLY A 15 -10.56 -28.37 10.74
C GLY A 15 -9.33 -28.78 9.93
N GLU A 16 -9.37 -28.88 8.59
CA GLU A 16 -8.18 -29.24 7.82
C GLU A 16 -8.07 -28.38 6.56
N ILE A 17 -6.98 -27.61 6.48
CA ILE A 17 -6.65 -26.80 5.31
C ILE A 17 -6.38 -27.78 4.15
N PRO A 18 -7.07 -27.64 3.00
CA PRO A 18 -6.83 -28.52 1.87
C PRO A 18 -5.33 -28.51 1.49
N ILE A 19 -4.76 -29.67 1.20
CA ILE A 19 -3.33 -29.82 0.91
C ILE A 19 -2.87 -28.90 -0.24
N GLU A 20 -3.77 -28.61 -1.18
CA GLU A 20 -3.59 -27.65 -2.27
C GLU A 20 -3.36 -26.23 -1.76
N VAL A 21 -4.12 -25.81 -0.75
CA VAL A 21 -3.99 -24.50 -0.10
C VAL A 21 -2.75 -24.48 0.79
N ALA A 22 -2.48 -25.54 1.55
CA ALA A 22 -1.28 -25.65 2.38
C ALA A 22 0.01 -25.60 1.55
N ASN A 23 0.01 -26.20 0.35
CA ASN A 23 1.15 -26.18 -0.57
C ASN A 23 1.25 -24.88 -1.38
N ALA A 24 0.14 -24.13 -1.53
CA ALA A 24 0.11 -22.86 -2.24
C ALA A 24 0.62 -21.68 -1.40
N VAL A 25 0.75 -21.84 -0.08
CA VAL A 25 1.16 -20.75 0.80
C VAL A 25 2.37 -21.14 1.65
N ASN A 26 3.40 -20.30 1.64
CA ASN A 26 4.55 -20.49 2.51
C ASN A 26 4.20 -20.03 3.94
N PRO A 27 4.23 -20.90 4.97
CA PRO A 27 3.78 -20.54 6.31
C PRO A 27 4.60 -19.46 7.01
N VAL A 28 5.85 -19.24 6.58
CA VAL A 28 6.76 -18.26 7.17
C VAL A 28 6.28 -16.81 6.96
N VAL A 29 5.45 -16.60 5.94
CA VAL A 29 4.99 -15.29 5.45
C VAL A 29 4.07 -14.58 6.45
N TRP A 30 3.35 -15.33 7.29
CA TRP A 30 2.41 -14.77 8.26
C TRP A 30 2.96 -14.77 9.69
N ALA A 31 4.09 -15.43 9.93
CA ALA A 31 4.70 -15.58 11.25
C ALA A 31 5.67 -14.43 11.61
N SER A 32 5.95 -13.50 10.69
CA SER A 32 7.00 -12.49 10.88
C SER A 32 6.57 -11.05 10.61
N ASP A 33 5.28 -10.75 10.50
CA ASP A 33 4.76 -9.39 10.16
C ASP A 33 5.39 -8.77 8.90
N ILE A 34 6.02 -9.60 8.06
CA ILE A 34 6.65 -9.22 6.80
C ILE A 34 5.92 -10.01 5.72
N PRO A 35 5.07 -9.35 4.89
CA PRO A 35 4.33 -10.04 3.84
C PRO A 35 5.32 -10.67 2.86
N GLY A 36 5.39 -11.98 2.88
CA GLY A 36 6.27 -12.76 2.04
C GLY A 36 5.96 -12.59 0.56
N LYS A 37 7.03 -12.48 -0.23
CA LYS A 37 6.94 -12.37 -1.68
C LYS A 37 6.67 -13.75 -2.29
N SER A 38 5.55 -13.88 -2.99
CA SER A 38 5.28 -15.05 -3.84
C SER A 38 6.29 -15.08 -4.99
N LYS A 39 6.88 -16.26 -5.27
CA LYS A 39 7.76 -16.47 -6.43
C LYS A 39 7.01 -16.42 -7.77
N LEU A 40 5.68 -16.43 -7.74
CA LEU A 40 4.79 -16.36 -8.90
C LEU A 40 4.15 -14.98 -9.08
N ALA A 41 4.38 -14.05 -8.16
CA ALA A 41 3.88 -12.68 -8.30
C ALA A 41 4.85 -11.87 -9.16
N GLU A 42 4.55 -11.74 -10.44
CA GLU A 42 5.18 -10.73 -11.28
C GLU A 42 4.87 -9.33 -10.73
N SER A 43 5.86 -8.44 -10.71
CA SER A 43 5.62 -7.08 -10.22
C SER A 43 4.61 -6.37 -11.10
N VAL A 44 3.54 -5.84 -10.51
CA VAL A 44 2.56 -5.02 -11.23
C VAL A 44 3.26 -3.74 -11.70
N SER A 45 3.62 -3.74 -12.98
CA SER A 45 4.29 -2.61 -13.64
C SER A 45 3.22 -1.63 -14.09
N ILE A 46 2.95 -0.60 -13.28
CA ILE A 46 1.96 0.42 -13.61
C ILE A 46 2.63 1.41 -14.57
N ALA A 47 2.52 1.15 -15.87
CA ALA A 47 3.02 2.08 -16.89
C ALA A 47 2.04 3.24 -17.05
N LEU A 48 2.54 4.48 -16.95
CA LEU A 48 1.75 5.66 -17.27
C LEU A 48 1.41 5.65 -18.77
N LYS A 49 0.19 6.08 -19.11
CA LYS A 49 -0.27 6.18 -20.49
C LYS A 49 0.70 7.09 -21.28
N PRO A 50 1.06 6.78 -22.53
CA PRO A 50 1.92 7.64 -23.35
C PRO A 50 1.33 9.05 -23.42
N GLY A 51 2.13 10.07 -23.07
CA GLY A 51 1.69 11.47 -23.01
C GLY A 51 1.14 11.92 -21.64
N ALA A 52 0.99 11.03 -20.66
CA ALA A 52 0.69 11.41 -19.29
C ALA A 52 1.98 11.84 -18.57
N THR A 53 2.04 13.12 -18.16
CA THR A 53 3.08 13.59 -17.27
C THR A 53 2.74 13.15 -15.85
N PRO A 54 3.68 12.54 -15.08
CA PRO A 54 3.45 12.34 -13.66
C PRO A 54 3.35 13.72 -13.00
N GLU A 55 2.14 14.13 -12.67
CA GLU A 55 1.88 15.39 -12.00
C GLU A 55 2.29 15.27 -10.52
N ARG A 56 3.61 15.32 -10.28
CA ARG A 56 4.16 15.57 -8.93
C ARG A 56 4.16 17.06 -8.58
N VAL A 57 3.54 17.88 -9.43
CA VAL A 57 3.51 19.34 -9.29
C VAL A 57 2.60 19.68 -8.11
N ASN A 58 3.14 20.45 -7.15
CA ASN A 58 2.44 20.83 -5.92
C ASN A 58 2.01 19.68 -4.99
N MET A 59 2.85 18.64 -4.86
CA MET A 59 2.73 17.66 -3.77
C MET A 59 3.74 17.94 -2.65
N ALA A 60 3.27 17.83 -1.41
CA ALA A 60 4.10 17.74 -0.22
C ALA A 60 4.55 16.29 -0.06
N LEU A 61 5.86 16.07 -0.08
CA LEU A 61 6.49 14.77 0.10
C LEU A 61 7.39 14.84 1.33
N GLY A 62 7.24 13.91 2.25
CA GLY A 62 7.99 13.86 3.50
C GLY A 62 8.28 12.44 3.97
N ILE A 63 9.25 12.33 4.86
CA ILE A 63 9.57 11.09 5.57
C ILE A 63 9.59 11.37 7.06
N LEU A 64 9.18 10.38 7.86
CA LEU A 64 9.29 10.44 9.31
C LEU A 64 10.41 9.50 9.77
N PRO A 65 11.59 10.06 10.09
CA PRO A 65 12.67 9.29 10.68
C PRO A 65 12.50 9.20 12.20
N GLN A 66 12.48 7.99 12.74
CA GLN A 66 12.61 7.76 14.18
C GLN A 66 14.08 7.49 14.51
N ARG A 67 14.62 8.16 15.54
CA ARG A 67 15.94 7.82 16.07
C ARG A 67 15.84 6.55 16.89
N LEU A 68 16.55 5.52 16.45
CA LEU A 68 16.75 4.30 17.22
C LEU A 68 18.24 4.18 17.55
N ARG A 69 18.57 4.43 18.82
CA ARG A 69 19.95 4.40 19.33
C ARG A 69 20.84 5.41 18.58
N ASN A 70 21.73 4.93 17.70
CA ASN A 70 22.63 5.76 16.88
C ASN A 70 22.25 5.80 15.39
N GLN A 71 21.10 5.24 14.99
CA GLN A 71 20.66 5.21 13.59
C GLN A 71 19.29 5.86 13.43
N GLN A 72 19.08 6.55 12.31
CA GLN A 72 17.75 6.99 11.89
C GLN A 72 17.10 5.87 11.09
N ARG A 73 15.96 5.38 11.57
CA ARG A 73 15.12 4.43 10.84
C ARG A 73 13.93 5.19 10.28
N ILE A 74 13.67 5.07 8.98
CA ILE A 74 12.46 5.64 8.38
C ILE A 74 11.28 4.76 8.80
N VAL A 75 10.26 5.37 9.41
CA VAL A 75 9.08 4.66 9.93
C VAL A 75 7.88 4.90 9.04
N ALA A 76 7.78 6.07 8.41
CA ALA A 76 6.69 6.40 7.51
C ALA A 76 7.15 7.32 6.36
N TYR A 77 6.42 7.21 5.26
CA TYR A 77 6.47 8.13 4.13
C TYR A 77 5.13 8.85 4.05
N PHE A 78 5.16 10.16 3.83
CA PHE A 78 3.98 11.00 3.73
C PHE A 78 3.96 11.68 2.37
N SER A 79 2.79 11.63 1.71
CA SER A 79 2.55 12.32 0.46
C SER A 79 1.14 12.89 0.46
N LYS A 80 1.03 14.20 0.27
CA LYS A 80 -0.25 14.90 0.21
C LYS A 80 -0.19 16.02 -0.80
N GLN A 81 -1.31 16.29 -1.46
CA GLN A 81 -1.41 17.40 -2.39
C GLN A 81 -1.57 18.72 -1.63
N LEU A 82 -0.93 19.80 -2.10
CA LEU A 82 -1.18 21.13 -1.56
C LEU A 82 -2.58 21.59 -1.95
N ASP A 83 -3.23 22.32 -1.06
CA ASP A 83 -4.51 22.96 -1.31
C ASP A 83 -4.44 23.95 -2.48
N ASN A 84 -5.57 24.16 -3.15
CA ASN A 84 -5.66 24.96 -4.38
C ASN A 84 -5.14 26.40 -4.20
N VAL A 85 -5.20 26.95 -2.97
CA VAL A 85 -4.69 28.29 -2.65
C VAL A 85 -3.16 28.26 -2.59
N SER A 86 -2.59 27.32 -1.84
CA SER A 86 -1.13 27.17 -1.74
C SER A 86 -0.47 26.80 -3.08
N GLN A 87 -1.20 26.18 -4.01
CA GLN A 87 -0.71 25.94 -5.38
C GLN A 87 -0.40 27.24 -6.16
N GLY A 88 -1.00 28.38 -5.80
CA GLY A 88 -0.72 29.67 -6.39
C GLY A 88 0.46 30.43 -5.76
N TRP A 89 1.03 29.94 -4.66
CA TRP A 89 2.05 30.67 -3.89
C TRP A 89 3.45 30.61 -4.52
N PRO A 90 4.34 31.57 -4.20
CA PRO A 90 5.75 31.46 -4.55
C PRO A 90 6.41 30.27 -3.85
N GLY A 91 7.47 29.72 -4.45
CA GLY A 91 8.05 28.43 -4.05
C GLY A 91 8.44 28.31 -2.57
N CYS A 92 8.94 29.40 -1.96
CA CYS A 92 9.29 29.41 -0.53
C CYS A 92 8.07 29.22 0.38
N LEU A 93 6.95 29.87 0.07
CA LEU A 93 5.69 29.76 0.80
C LEU A 93 5.04 28.38 0.61
N LYS A 94 5.14 27.80 -0.59
CA LYS A 94 4.74 26.41 -0.85
C LYS A 94 5.51 25.42 0.01
N ALA A 95 6.81 25.61 0.20
CA ALA A 95 7.62 24.74 1.05
C ALA A 95 7.17 24.81 2.52
N VAL A 96 6.82 26.00 3.01
CA VAL A 96 6.28 26.18 4.37
C VAL A 96 4.93 25.46 4.50
N ALA A 97 4.00 25.68 3.56
CA ALA A 97 2.70 25.01 3.56
C ALA A 97 2.84 23.48 3.52
N ALA A 98 3.72 22.97 2.64
CA ALA A 98 4.04 21.55 2.56
C ALA A 98 4.57 21.00 3.89
N THR A 99 5.43 21.74 4.57
CA THR A 99 6.00 21.33 5.87
C THR A 99 4.93 21.24 6.94
N ILE A 100 4.06 22.25 7.06
CA ILE A 100 2.95 22.26 8.03
C ILE A 100 2.02 21.07 7.78
N LEU A 101 1.70 20.83 6.50
CA LEU A 101 0.81 19.75 6.11
C LEU A 101 1.41 18.38 6.42
N LEU A 102 2.72 18.19 6.19
CA LEU A 102 3.41 16.96 6.56
C LEU A 102 3.49 16.76 8.07
N ILE A 103 3.62 17.83 8.86
CA ILE A 103 3.63 17.75 10.33
C ILE A 103 2.25 17.39 10.89
N GLN A 104 1.18 17.91 10.29
CA GLN A 104 -0.18 17.60 10.74
C GLN A 104 -0.56 16.13 10.51
N GLU A 105 0.04 15.50 9.49
CA GLU A 105 -0.22 14.10 9.13
C GLU A 105 0.73 13.10 9.81
N ALA A 106 1.84 13.59 10.38
CA ALA A 106 2.86 12.79 11.08
C ALA A 106 2.46 12.45 12.52
#